data_AF-K1RSD7-F1
#
_entry.id   AF-K1RSD7-F1
#
_cell.length_a   1.000
_cell.length_b   1.000
_cell.length_c   1.000
_cell.angle_alpha   90.00
_cell.angle_beta   90.00
_cell.angle_gamma   90.00
#
_symmetry.space_group_name_H-M   'P 1'
#
loop_
_entity.id
_entity.type
_entity.pdbx_description
1 polymer ?
#
loop_
_entity_poly.entity_id
_entity_poly.type
_entity_poly.pdbx_seq_one_letter_code
_entity_poly.pdbx_strand_id
1 'polypeptide(L)'
;MPERENTCCFTGHREYKLPWGSDENDPRCRKLQQQLFDAVDAVYAAGIRHFICGMANGCDLYFFDAARYLRLQHPEVTIEAAIPFAGQADRWRPEL
;
A
#
# COMPACT_ATOMS: atom_id res chain seq x y z
N MET A 1 -6.14 -12.94 -16.27
CA MET A 1 -6.54 -12.17 -15.07
C MET A 1 -6.30 -13.06 -13.87
N PRO A 2 -5.71 -12.56 -12.77
CA PRO A 2 -5.51 -13.36 -11.57
C PRO A 2 -6.86 -13.85 -11.04
N GLU A 3 -6.85 -15.04 -10.43
CA GLU A 3 -8.04 -15.59 -9.80
C GLU A 3 -8.40 -14.72 -8.59
N ARG A 4 -9.69 -14.36 -8.46
CA ARG A 4 -10.16 -13.45 -7.41
C ARG A 4 -9.80 -13.95 -6.00
N GLU A 5 -9.77 -15.26 -5.82
CA GLU A 5 -9.43 -15.93 -4.56
C GLU A 5 -7.96 -15.73 -4.14
N ASN A 6 -7.09 -15.35 -5.08
CA ASN A 6 -5.66 -15.10 -4.85
C ASN A 6 -5.29 -13.61 -4.87
N THR A 7 -6.29 -12.74 -4.68
CA THR A 7 -6.15 -11.28 -4.77
C THR A 7 -6.51 -10.61 -3.44
N CYS A 8 -5.67 -9.69 -2.98
CA CYS A 8 -5.96 -8.82 -1.84
C CYS A 8 -6.01 -7.36 -2.25
N CYS A 9 -7.14 -6.71 -1.96
CA CYS A 9 -7.34 -5.28 -2.21
C CYS A 9 -7.12 -4.49 -0.93
N PHE A 10 -6.40 -3.37 -1.04
CA PHE A 10 -6.14 -2.49 0.09
C PHE A 10 -6.76 -1.11 -0.13
N THR A 11 -7.18 -0.53 0.99
CA THR A 11 -7.61 0.85 1.09
C THR A 11 -7.24 1.39 2.46
N GLY A 12 -6.92 2.67 2.56
CA GLY A 12 -6.72 3.30 3.85
C GLY A 12 -7.01 4.79 3.87
N HIS A 13 -6.68 5.40 5.01
CA HIS A 13 -6.91 6.82 5.23
C HIS A 13 -5.95 7.69 4.43
N ARG A 14 -6.47 8.84 3.98
CA ARG A 14 -5.65 9.90 3.39
C ARG A 14 -4.76 10.53 4.46
N GLU A 15 -3.59 11.00 4.05
CA GLU A 15 -2.62 11.71 4.90
C GLU A 15 -3.27 12.72 5.88
N TYR A 16 -4.12 13.62 5.40
CA TYR A 16 -4.77 14.65 6.23
C TYR A 16 -5.77 14.10 7.28
N LYS A 17 -6.12 12.82 7.22
CA LYS A 17 -6.96 12.13 8.22
C LYS A 17 -6.13 11.31 9.21
N LEU A 18 -4.82 11.19 9.01
CA LEU A 18 -3.93 10.47 9.91
C LEU A 18 -3.56 11.33 11.11
N PRO A 19 -3.46 10.76 12.33
CA PRO A 19 -3.09 11.50 13.54
C PRO A 19 -1.71 12.17 13.53
N TRP A 20 -0.86 11.80 12.57
CA TRP A 20 0.49 12.35 12.36
C TRP A 20 0.59 13.22 11.09
N GLY A 21 -0.49 13.37 10.33
CA GLY A 21 -0.47 14.13 9.08
C GLY A 21 0.62 13.64 8.13
N SER A 22 1.49 14.57 7.70
CA SER A 22 2.64 14.35 6.82
C SER A 22 3.90 13.83 7.53
N ASP A 23 3.91 13.74 8.88
CA ASP A 23 5.09 13.31 9.61
C ASP A 23 5.21 11.78 9.63
N GLU A 24 5.88 11.23 8.62
CA GLU A 24 6.15 9.79 8.54
C GLU A 24 7.19 9.30 9.55
N ASN A 25 7.89 10.20 10.25
CA ASN A 25 8.79 9.84 11.34
C ASN A 25 8.06 9.71 12.69
N ASP A 26 6.77 10.08 12.76
CA ASP A 26 5.97 9.87 13.96
C ASP A 26 5.99 8.37 14.34
N PRO A 27 6.27 8.02 15.60
CA PRO A 27 6.33 6.62 16.04
C PRO A 27 5.07 5.82 15.72
N ARG A 28 3.90 6.47 15.66
CA ARG A 28 2.62 5.84 15.30
C ARG A 28 2.56 5.52 13.80
N CYS A 29 3.11 6.39 12.96
CA CYS A 29 3.25 6.12 11.53
C CYS A 29 4.18 4.93 11.29
N ARG A 30 5.38 4.95 11.90
CA ARG A 30 6.35 3.86 11.81
C ARG A 30 5.77 2.52 12.29
N LYS A 31 5.02 2.55 13.39
CA LYS A 31 4.32 1.36 13.89
C LYS A 31 3.28 0.84 12.89
N LEU A 32 2.49 1.72 12.28
CA LEU A 32 1.54 1.31 11.24
C LEU A 32 2.25 0.70 10.04
N GLN A 33 3.32 1.33 9.56
CA GLN A 33 4.12 0.82 8.45
C GLN A 33 4.62 -0.60 8.76
N GLN A 34 5.20 -0.84 9.94
CA GLN A 34 5.63 -2.18 10.35
C GLN A 34 4.47 -3.19 10.39
N GLN A 35 3.32 -2.80 10.94
CA GLN A 35 2.14 -3.67 10.97
C GLN A 35 1.63 -4.02 9.56
N LEU A 36 1.76 -3.10 8.60
CA LEU A 36 1.43 -3.36 7.21
C LEU A 36 2.40 -4.36 6.57
N PHE A 37 3.70 -4.26 6.84
CA PHE A 37 4.68 -5.27 6.41
C PHE A 37 4.32 -6.66 6.94
N ASP A 38 4.11 -6.78 8.26
CA ASP A 38 3.78 -8.05 8.89
C ASP A 38 2.47 -8.64 8.31
N ALA A 39 1.48 -7.79 8.05
CA ALA A 39 0.21 -8.19 7.46
C ALA A 39 0.36 -8.65 6.00
N VAL A 40 1.18 -7.96 5.19
CA VAL A 40 1.48 -8.35 3.80
C VAL A 40 2.16 -9.71 3.75
N ASP A 41 3.14 -9.94 4.63
CA ASP A 41 3.82 -11.23 4.74
C ASP A 41 2.85 -12.35 5.15
N ALA A 42 1.97 -12.09 6.12
CA ALA A 42 0.95 -13.06 6.54
C ALA A 42 -0.05 -13.39 5.41
N VAL A 43 -0.49 -12.37 4.66
CA VAL A 43 -1.39 -12.54 3.51
C VAL A 43 -0.70 -13.32 2.38
N TYR A 44 0.58 -13.07 2.13
CA TYR A 44 1.38 -13.87 1.20
C TYR A 44 1.53 -15.33 1.65
N ALA A 45 1.80 -15.56 2.93
CA ALA A 45 1.90 -16.90 3.51
C ALA A 45 0.57 -17.69 3.37
N ALA A 46 -0.56 -16.99 3.34
CA ALA A 46 -1.89 -17.57 3.11
C ALA A 46 -2.18 -17.91 1.63
N GLY A 47 -1.25 -17.67 0.70
CA GLY A 47 -1.37 -18.05 -0.71
C GLY A 47 -1.73 -16.90 -1.66
N ILE A 48 -1.95 -15.68 -1.14
CA ILE A 48 -2.21 -14.51 -1.99
C ILE A 48 -0.95 -14.11 -2.75
N ARG A 49 -1.11 -13.79 -4.03
CA ARG A 49 0.00 -13.38 -4.92
C ARG A 49 -0.27 -12.10 -5.69
N HIS A 50 -1.52 -11.64 -5.71
CA HIS A 50 -1.90 -10.42 -6.40
C HIS A 50 -2.43 -9.37 -5.41
N PHE A 51 -1.91 -8.15 -5.52
CA PHE A 51 -2.26 -7.04 -4.65
C PHE A 51 -2.78 -5.87 -5.47
N ILE A 52 -3.88 -5.26 -5.03
CA ILE A 52 -4.47 -4.09 -5.69
C ILE A 52 -4.56 -2.95 -4.69
N CYS A 53 -4.12 -1.75 -5.10
CA CYS A 53 -4.29 -0.55 -4.29
C CYS A 53 -4.69 0.67 -5.13
N GLY A 54 -5.40 1.61 -4.50
CA GLY A 54 -5.88 2.82 -5.15
C GLY A 54 -4.80 3.89 -5.39
N MET A 55 -3.58 3.65 -4.91
CA MET A 55 -2.42 4.55 -5.03
C MET A 55 -2.69 5.97 -4.54
N ALA A 56 -3.57 6.18 -3.56
CA ALA A 56 -3.83 7.52 -3.06
C ALA A 56 -2.86 7.93 -1.95
N ASN A 57 -2.54 9.23 -1.89
CA ASN A 57 -1.66 9.76 -0.84
C ASN A 57 -2.16 9.41 0.58
N GLY A 58 -1.25 8.92 1.42
CA GLY A 58 -1.51 8.32 2.73
C GLY A 58 -1.31 6.80 2.74
N CYS A 59 -2.19 6.08 3.43
CA CYS A 59 -2.05 4.65 3.68
C CYS A 59 -1.87 3.78 2.44
N ASP A 60 -2.48 4.12 1.30
CA ASP A 60 -2.36 3.30 0.08
C ASP A 60 -0.89 3.26 -0.39
N LEU A 61 -0.10 4.32 -0.17
CA LEU A 61 1.33 4.35 -0.51
C LEU A 61 2.16 3.48 0.44
N TYR A 62 1.87 3.48 1.75
CA TYR A 62 2.53 2.58 2.71
C TYR A 62 2.30 1.12 2.36
N PHE A 63 1.08 0.79 1.95
CA PHE A 63 0.74 -0.53 1.49
C PHE A 63 1.48 -0.89 0.19
N PHE A 64 1.48 0.02 -0.79
CA PHE A 64 2.21 -0.18 -2.03
C PHE A 64 3.69 -0.47 -1.77
N ASP A 65 4.32 0.26 -0.86
CA ASP A 65 5.71 0.00 -0.47
C ASP A 65 5.88 -1.38 0.17
N ALA A 66 5.03 -1.77 1.12
CA ALA A 66 5.08 -3.11 1.73
C ALA A 66 4.96 -4.22 0.66
N ALA A 67 3.98 -4.12 -0.24
CA ALA A 67 3.80 -5.09 -1.33
C ALA A 67 4.96 -5.06 -2.33
N ARG A 68 5.55 -3.88 -2.59
CA ARG A 68 6.73 -3.70 -3.45
C ARG A 68 7.94 -4.40 -2.86
N TYR A 69 8.19 -4.28 -1.56
CA TYR A 69 9.29 -4.98 -0.90
C TYR A 69 9.08 -6.50 -0.93
N LEU A 70 7.87 -6.97 -0.66
CA LEU A 70 7.53 -8.38 -0.80
C LEU A 70 7.84 -8.88 -2.22
N ARG A 71 7.44 -8.13 -3.26
CA ARG A 71 7.73 -8.47 -4.67
C ARG A 71 9.23 -8.53 -4.99
N LEU A 72 10.06 -7.71 -4.34
CA LEU A 72 11.51 -7.79 -4.52
C LEU A 72 12.08 -9.13 -4.02
N GLN A 73 11.46 -9.73 -2.99
CA GLN A 73 11.85 -11.04 -2.46
C GLN A 73 11.14 -12.20 -3.19
N HIS A 74 9.94 -11.95 -3.70
CA HIS A 74 9.05 -12.93 -4.34
C HIS A 74 8.58 -12.41 -5.71
N PRO A 75 9.35 -12.63 -6.79
CA PRO A 75 9.07 -12.05 -8.11
C PRO A 75 7.72 -12.46 -8.73
N GLU A 76 7.11 -13.54 -8.25
CA GLU A 76 5.77 -13.98 -8.63
C GLU A 76 4.65 -13.09 -8.10
N VAL A 77 4.95 -12.26 -7.09
CA VAL A 77 3.99 -11.30 -6.54
C VAL A 77 3.75 -10.18 -7.55
N THR A 78 2.48 -9.89 -7.77
CA THR A 78 2.04 -8.84 -8.69
C THR A 78 1.30 -7.75 -7.94
N ILE A 79 1.46 -6.51 -8.40
CA ILE A 79 0.87 -5.31 -7.80
C ILE A 79 0.16 -4.55 -8.92
N GLU A 80 -1.10 -4.22 -8.70
CA GLU A 80 -1.94 -3.43 -9.60
C GLU A 80 -2.30 -2.09 -8.96
N ALA A 81 -2.08 -1.03 -9.72
CA ALA A 81 -2.46 0.32 -9.36
C ALA A 81 -3.84 0.64 -9.94
N ALA A 82 -4.87 0.60 -9.09
CA ALA A 82 -6.24 0.93 -9.46
C ALA A 82 -6.47 2.45 -9.38
N ILE A 83 -5.87 3.18 -10.33
CA ILE A 83 -5.96 4.65 -10.39
C ILE A 83 -7.30 5.05 -11.05
N PRO A 84 -8.16 5.82 -10.37
CA PRO A 84 -9.49 6.19 -10.86
C PRO A 84 -9.44 7.17 -12.05
N PHE A 85 -8.41 8.01 -12.14
CA PHE A 85 -8.18 8.93 -13.27
C PHE A 85 -6.73 9.43 -13.29
N ALA A 86 -6.23 9.83 -14.47
CA ALA A 86 -4.81 10.17 -14.69
C ALA A 86 -4.28 11.29 -13.76
N GLY A 87 -5.10 12.29 -13.44
CA GLY A 87 -4.70 13.46 -12.64
C GLY A 87 -4.84 13.28 -11.12
N GLN A 88 -4.98 12.05 -10.62
CA GLN A 88 -5.16 11.79 -9.18
C GLN A 88 -4.09 12.47 -8.30
N ALA A 89 -2.85 12.52 -8.79
CA ALA A 89 -1.70 13.04 -8.07
C ALA A 89 -1.43 14.53 -8.31
N ASP A 90 -2.12 15.19 -9.25
CA ASP A 90 -1.80 16.55 -9.71
C ASP A 90 -1.84 17.63 -8.62
N ARG A 91 -2.54 17.36 -7.52
CA ARG A 91 -2.74 18.30 -6.41
C ARG A 91 -2.00 17.90 -5.14
N TRP A 92 -1.18 16.85 -5.19
CA TRP A 92 -0.37 16.48 -4.04
C TRP A 92 0.80 17.47 -3.92
N ARG A 93 1.24 17.73 -2.70
CA ARG A 93 2.39 18.61 -2.48
C ARG A 93 3.65 17.89 -2.99
N PRO A 94 4.56 18.56 -3.70
CA PRO A 94 5.77 17.96 -4.27
C PRO A 94 6.85 17.58 -3.24
N GLU A 95 6.51 17.55 -1.95
CA GLU A 95 7.44 17.30 -0.83
C GLU A 95 7.50 15.80 -0.42
N LEU A 96 7.05 14.90 -1.30
CA LEU A 96 7.26 13.45 -1.21
C LEU A 96 8.48 13.02 -2.02
#